data_AF-A0A5B0QGE6-F1
#
_entry.id   AF-A0A5B0QGE6-F1
#
_cell.length_a   1.000
_cell.length_b   1.000
_cell.length_c   1.000
_cell.angle_alpha   90.00
_cell.angle_beta   90.00
_cell.angle_gamma   90.00
#
_symmetry.space_group_name_H-M   'P 1'
#
loop_
_entity.id
_entity.type
_entity.pdbx_description
1 polymer ?
#
loop_
_entity_poly.entity_id
_entity_poly.type
_entity_poly.pdbx_seq_one_letter_code
_entity_poly.pdbx_strand_id
1 'polypeptide(L)'
;MSTMNVCHRGSVAFVLVTLIITLYSGHVAAGTKQQCSYHFSPTSSKGKGASCMQNDKDDMLCVLDSCRNDANGLKWDLVRYTFCSHNGQITPEAVKPAQYFRRSKYVEVQIDGTDKWIFCPYATDSASSTDYQTTCSDCSPA
;
A
#
# COMPACT_ATOMS: atom_id res chain seq x y z
N MET A 1 61.56 -26.48 -14.96
CA MET A 1 60.46 -26.01 -14.09
C MET A 1 60.19 -24.56 -14.45
N SER A 2 59.06 -24.29 -15.11
CA SER A 2 58.55 -22.92 -15.28
C SER A 2 57.04 -22.99 -15.12
N THR A 3 56.60 -22.90 -13.87
CA THR A 3 55.20 -22.76 -13.50
C THR A 3 54.85 -21.27 -13.45
N MET A 4 53.60 -20.98 -13.82
CA MET A 4 52.86 -19.74 -13.56
C MET A 4 53.27 -18.54 -14.42
N ASN A 5 52.39 -18.13 -15.34
CA ASN A 5 51.75 -16.81 -15.29
C ASN A 5 50.82 -16.56 -16.49
N VAL A 6 49.73 -17.32 -16.67
CA VAL A 6 48.68 -16.90 -17.62
C VAL A 6 47.28 -17.29 -17.12
N CYS A 7 46.95 -17.02 -15.85
CA CYS A 7 45.58 -17.23 -15.36
C CYS A 7 45.05 -16.09 -14.48
N HIS A 8 45.58 -14.86 -14.61
CA HIS A 8 45.13 -13.73 -13.78
C HIS A 8 44.18 -12.75 -14.47
N ARG A 9 43.93 -12.88 -15.78
CA ARG A 9 43.08 -11.94 -16.53
C ARG A 9 41.59 -12.29 -16.53
N GLY A 10 41.22 -13.55 -16.24
CA GLY A 10 39.81 -13.97 -16.15
C GLY A 10 39.15 -13.61 -14.82
N SER A 11 39.91 -13.63 -13.72
CA SER A 11 39.37 -13.51 -12.36
C SER A 11 38.90 -12.10 -12.01
N VAL A 12 39.53 -11.06 -12.58
CA VAL A 12 39.18 -9.65 -12.30
C VAL A 12 37.84 -9.26 -12.92
N ALA A 13 37.54 -9.77 -14.13
CA ALA A 13 36.28 -9.49 -14.81
C ALA A 13 35.07 -10.10 -14.08
N PHE A 14 35.21 -11.32 -13.56
CA PHE A 14 34.13 -11.99 -12.82
C PHE A 14 33.80 -11.31 -11.49
N VAL A 15 34.80 -10.80 -10.77
CA VAL A 15 34.59 -10.04 -9.53
C VAL A 15 33.88 -8.71 -9.80
N LEU A 16 34.21 -8.03 -10.91
CA LEU A 16 33.54 -6.77 -11.26
C LEU A 16 32.07 -6.97 -11.63
N VAL A 17 31.74 -8.03 -12.38
CA VAL A 17 30.34 -8.37 -12.74
C VAL A 17 29.53 -8.73 -11.49
N THR A 18 30.09 -9.52 -10.56
CA THR A 18 29.41 -9.83 -9.30
C THR A 18 29.25 -8.61 -8.39
N LEU A 19 30.25 -7.72 -8.32
CA LEU A 19 30.16 -6.47 -7.57
C LEU A 19 29.08 -5.54 -8.16
N ILE A 20 28.98 -5.45 -9.49
CA ILE A 20 27.92 -4.71 -10.19
C ILE A 20 26.55 -5.34 -9.90
N ILE A 21 26.41 -6.67 -9.93
CA ILE A 21 25.13 -7.34 -9.58
C ILE A 21 24.76 -7.08 -8.12
N THR A 22 25.71 -7.09 -7.17
CA THR A 22 25.42 -6.76 -5.78
C THR A 22 25.09 -5.28 -5.57
N LEU A 23 25.72 -4.35 -6.32
CA LEU A 23 25.38 -2.92 -6.27
C LEU A 23 24.05 -2.60 -6.96
N TYR A 24 23.70 -3.29 -8.05
CA TYR A 24 22.38 -3.20 -8.69
C TYR A 24 21.29 -3.88 -7.85
N SER A 25 21.61 -4.95 -7.14
CA SER A 25 20.70 -5.55 -6.15
C SER A 25 20.51 -4.65 -4.93
N GLY A 26 21.50 -3.79 -4.64
CA GLY A 26 21.47 -2.82 -3.56
C GLY A 26 20.73 -1.52 -3.89
N HIS A 27 20.52 -1.20 -5.18
CA HIS A 27 19.83 0.00 -5.63
C HIS A 27 18.81 -0.35 -6.71
N VAL A 28 17.64 -0.85 -6.30
CA VAL A 28 16.31 -0.26 -6.49
C VAL A 28 15.35 -1.16 -5.71
N ALA A 29 15.32 -1.02 -4.38
CA ALA A 29 14.06 -1.24 -3.68
C ALA A 29 13.16 -0.04 -4.04
N ALA A 30 12.71 0.03 -5.29
CA ALA A 30 11.48 0.72 -5.60
C ALA A 30 10.46 -0.02 -4.75
N GLY A 31 10.05 0.59 -3.64
CA GLY A 31 9.31 -0.06 -2.57
C GLY A 31 8.23 -0.93 -3.17
N THR A 32 8.27 -2.22 -2.84
CA THR A 32 7.22 -3.16 -3.24
C THR A 32 5.89 -2.51 -2.92
N LYS A 33 5.07 -2.27 -3.95
CA LYS A 33 3.75 -1.64 -3.79
C LYS A 33 2.99 -2.38 -2.69
N GLN A 34 2.76 -1.72 -1.57
CA GLN A 34 2.05 -2.27 -0.44
C GLN A 34 0.56 -2.03 -0.67
N GLN A 35 -0.20 -3.11 -0.85
CA GLN A 35 -1.64 -3.04 -0.95
C GLN A 35 -2.24 -2.98 0.46
N CYS A 36 -2.98 -1.92 0.76
CA CYS A 36 -3.69 -1.72 2.02
C CYS A 36 -5.08 -2.39 1.94
N SER A 37 -5.09 -3.67 1.54
CA SER A 37 -6.31 -4.40 1.17
C SER A 37 -7.21 -4.74 2.35
N TYR A 38 -6.69 -4.72 3.58
CA TYR A 38 -7.44 -4.97 4.81
C TYR A 38 -7.81 -3.67 5.53
N HIS A 39 -6.83 -2.80 5.77
CA HIS A 39 -7.01 -1.55 6.51
C HIS A 39 -6.11 -0.45 5.96
N PHE A 40 -6.63 0.79 5.98
CA PHE A 40 -5.82 1.98 5.79
C PHE A 40 -6.30 3.10 6.71
N SER A 41 -5.32 3.81 7.27
CA SER A 41 -5.53 5.07 7.99
C SER A 41 -4.38 6.03 7.66
N PRO A 42 -4.65 7.33 7.40
CA PRO A 42 -3.59 8.31 7.16
C PRO A 42 -2.74 8.58 8.41
N THR A 43 -3.16 8.08 9.58
CA THR A 43 -2.42 8.17 10.84
C THR A 43 -2.30 6.78 11.47
N SER A 44 -1.07 6.33 11.68
CA SER A 44 -0.78 5.09 12.42
C SER A 44 -0.88 5.31 13.92
N SER A 45 -1.37 4.30 14.63
CA SER A 45 -1.31 4.25 16.10
C SER A 45 0.13 4.19 16.65
N LYS A 46 1.11 3.87 15.79
CA LYS A 46 2.52 3.68 16.13
C LYS A 46 3.43 4.88 15.81
N GLY A 47 2.97 5.94 15.13
CA GLY A 47 3.81 7.13 14.84
C GLY A 47 3.44 7.96 13.61
N LYS A 48 4.41 8.74 13.08
CA LYS A 48 4.27 9.61 11.90
C LYS A 48 4.25 8.78 10.60
N GLY A 49 3.07 8.41 10.16
CA GLY A 49 2.86 7.73 8.87
C GLY A 49 1.45 7.20 8.76
N ALA A 50 1.10 6.72 7.58
CA ALA A 50 -0.15 6.01 7.34
C ALA A 50 -0.01 4.55 7.79
N SER A 51 -1.03 4.02 8.46
CA SER A 51 -1.18 2.58 8.64
C SER A 51 -1.71 1.97 7.36
N CYS A 52 -1.09 0.89 6.92
CA CYS A 52 -1.45 0.16 5.72
C CYS A 52 -1.32 -1.33 5.99
N MET A 53 -2.46 -2.01 6.07
CA MET A 53 -2.50 -3.45 6.33
C MET A 53 -3.05 -4.19 5.12
N GLN A 54 -2.33 -5.22 4.67
CA GLN A 54 -2.81 -6.12 3.62
C GLN A 54 -3.68 -7.25 4.17
N ASN A 55 -3.44 -7.63 5.42
CA ASN A 55 -4.15 -8.65 6.19
C ASN A 55 -4.38 -8.14 7.63
N ASP A 56 -4.95 -8.96 8.50
CA ASP A 56 -5.29 -8.59 9.88
C ASP A 56 -4.11 -8.64 10.87
N LYS A 57 -2.89 -8.92 10.41
CA LYS A 57 -1.70 -9.15 11.25
C LYS A 57 -0.58 -8.17 10.97
N ASP A 58 -0.33 -7.90 9.69
CA ASP A 58 0.82 -7.13 9.24
C ASP A 58 0.42 -5.67 8.98
N ASP A 59 0.89 -4.78 9.85
CA ASP A 59 0.75 -3.33 9.69
C ASP A 59 2.05 -2.72 9.21
N MET A 60 1.96 -2.04 8.07
CA MET A 60 3.06 -1.31 7.46
C MET A 60 2.88 0.17 7.72
N LEU A 61 3.94 0.82 8.20
CA LEU A 61 4.01 2.26 8.33
C LEU A 61 4.48 2.84 6.99
N CYS A 62 3.59 3.58 6.33
CA CYS A 62 3.82 4.15 5.02
C CYS A 62 3.89 5.67 5.03
N VAL A 63 4.65 6.25 4.10
CA VAL A 63 4.61 7.70 3.85
C VAL A 63 3.30 8.03 3.14
N LEU A 64 2.44 8.85 3.75
CA LEU A 64 1.11 9.17 3.22
C LEU A 64 1.14 9.71 1.78
N ASP A 65 2.14 10.52 1.44
CA ASP A 65 2.30 11.07 0.09
C ASP A 65 2.63 10.01 -0.97
N SER A 66 3.05 8.81 -0.57
CA SER A 66 3.26 7.67 -1.46
C SER A 66 1.98 6.86 -1.73
N CYS A 67 0.89 7.15 -1.01
CA CYS A 67 -0.34 6.37 -1.02
C CYS A 67 -1.38 6.93 -2.00
N ARG A 68 -1.97 6.08 -2.82
CA ARG A 68 -3.01 6.44 -3.80
C ARG A 68 -4.11 5.39 -3.81
N ASN A 69 -5.33 5.82 -4.12
CA ASN A 69 -6.43 4.92 -4.42
C ASN A 69 -6.12 4.10 -5.68
N ASP A 70 -6.40 2.81 -5.66
CA ASP A 70 -6.03 1.88 -6.73
C ASP A 70 -6.85 2.06 -8.01
N ALA A 71 -8.12 2.41 -7.89
CA ALA A 71 -9.00 2.49 -9.05
C ALA A 71 -8.78 3.75 -9.88
N ASN A 72 -8.49 4.89 -9.24
CA ASN A 72 -8.44 6.19 -9.90
C ASN A 72 -7.17 7.00 -9.62
N GLY A 73 -6.24 6.48 -8.81
CA GLY A 73 -4.99 7.18 -8.50
C GLY A 73 -5.17 8.43 -7.63
N LEU A 74 -6.34 8.65 -7.03
CA LEU A 74 -6.57 9.81 -6.18
C LEU A 74 -5.72 9.75 -4.91
N LYS A 75 -5.30 10.93 -4.44
CA LYS A 75 -4.75 11.10 -3.10
C LYS A 75 -5.83 10.90 -2.04
N TRP A 76 -5.42 10.48 -0.85
CA TRP A 76 -6.32 10.14 0.25
C TRP A 76 -7.34 11.24 0.59
N ASP A 77 -6.91 12.51 0.58
CA ASP A 77 -7.74 13.68 0.87
C ASP A 77 -8.91 13.86 -0.11
N LEU A 78 -8.79 13.30 -1.32
CA LEU A 78 -9.79 13.34 -2.38
C LEU A 78 -10.66 12.09 -2.44
N VAL A 79 -10.32 11.02 -1.71
CA VAL A 79 -11.10 9.78 -1.73
C VAL A 79 -12.47 10.01 -1.11
N ARG A 80 -13.51 9.51 -1.77
CA ARG A 80 -14.90 9.54 -1.29
C ARG A 80 -15.56 8.19 -1.55
N TYR A 81 -16.38 7.75 -0.60
CA TYR A 81 -17.13 6.50 -0.65
C TYR A 81 -18.60 6.79 -0.93
N THR A 82 -19.23 6.05 -1.83
CA THR A 82 -20.62 6.29 -2.24
C THR A 82 -21.51 5.10 -1.88
N PHE A 83 -22.83 5.31 -1.96
CA PHE A 83 -23.83 4.28 -1.64
C PHE A 83 -23.71 3.68 -0.24
N CYS A 84 -23.10 4.43 0.68
CA CYS A 84 -22.93 4.01 2.07
C CYS A 84 -24.27 3.96 2.79
N SER A 85 -24.38 3.08 3.79
CA SER A 85 -25.59 2.91 4.58
C SER A 85 -25.30 2.77 6.06
N HIS A 86 -26.15 3.38 6.88
CA HIS A 86 -26.14 3.24 8.33
C HIS A 86 -27.53 2.79 8.77
N ASN A 87 -27.63 1.67 9.50
CA ASN A 87 -28.91 1.08 9.92
C ASN A 87 -29.91 0.84 8.76
N GLY A 88 -29.40 0.45 7.58
CA GLY A 88 -30.21 0.18 6.39
C GLY A 88 -30.69 1.41 5.62
N GLN A 89 -30.37 2.63 6.08
CA GLN A 89 -30.64 3.87 5.35
C GLN A 89 -29.41 4.29 4.55
N ILE A 90 -29.58 4.45 3.24
CA ILE A 90 -28.53 4.93 2.34
C ILE A 90 -28.29 6.42 2.61
N THR A 91 -27.03 6.81 2.79
CA THR A 91 -26.65 8.22 2.85
C THR A 91 -26.63 8.80 1.44
N PRO A 92 -27.32 9.92 1.19
CA PRO A 92 -27.36 10.53 -0.15
C PRO A 92 -26.01 11.11 -0.57
N GLU A 93 -25.11 11.38 0.37
CA GLU A 93 -23.84 12.05 0.14
C GLU A 93 -22.66 11.07 0.08
N ALA A 94 -21.65 11.43 -0.70
CA ALA A 94 -20.38 10.72 -0.73
C ALA A 94 -19.60 11.00 0.57
N VAL A 95 -19.16 9.94 1.24
CA VAL A 95 -18.52 9.99 2.55
C VAL A 95 -17.01 10.18 2.40
N LYS A 96 -16.46 11.18 3.08
CA LYS A 96 -15.00 11.31 3.25
C LYS A 96 -14.53 10.38 4.38
N PRO A 97 -13.56 9.48 4.13
CA PRO A 97 -13.05 8.57 5.15
C PRO A 97 -12.03 9.25 6.07
N ALA A 98 -12.11 8.98 7.38
CA ALA A 98 -10.96 9.10 8.28
C ALA A 98 -10.05 7.87 8.15
N GLN A 99 -10.63 6.69 8.04
CA GLN A 99 -9.96 5.39 7.84
C GLN A 99 -10.98 4.36 7.34
N TYR A 100 -10.50 3.21 6.88
CA TYR A 100 -11.37 2.11 6.48
C TYR A 100 -10.90 0.73 6.93
N PHE A 101 -11.84 -0.21 7.03
CA PHE A 101 -11.58 -1.65 7.03
C PHE A 101 -12.35 -2.31 5.89
N ARG A 102 -11.65 -3.06 5.05
CA ARG A 102 -12.28 -3.81 3.96
C ARG A 102 -12.75 -5.16 4.48
N ARG A 103 -14.00 -5.49 4.19
CA ARG A 103 -14.61 -6.80 4.42
C ARG A 103 -14.86 -7.48 3.08
N SER A 104 -15.46 -8.67 3.10
CA SER A 104 -15.68 -9.47 1.89
C SER A 104 -16.73 -8.87 0.94
N LYS A 105 -17.75 -8.17 1.47
CA LYS A 105 -18.89 -7.64 0.68
C LYS A 105 -19.04 -6.12 0.74
N TYR A 106 -18.31 -5.49 1.64
CA TYR A 106 -18.43 -4.06 1.91
C TYR A 106 -17.12 -3.55 2.52
N VAL A 107 -17.03 -2.23 2.63
CA VAL A 107 -16.00 -1.53 3.38
C VAL A 107 -16.66 -0.79 4.54
N GLU A 108 -16.08 -0.94 5.73
CA GLU A 108 -16.40 -0.15 6.91
C GLU A 108 -15.58 1.13 6.85
N VAL A 109 -16.24 2.27 6.87
CA VAL A 109 -15.61 3.58 6.76
C VAL A 109 -15.92 4.37 8.01
N GLN A 110 -14.87 4.88 8.66
CA GLN A 110 -15.07 5.91 9.67
C GLN A 110 -15.26 7.25 8.98
N ILE A 111 -16.32 7.98 9.31
CA ILE A 111 -16.58 9.29 8.72
C ILE A 111 -15.57 10.30 9.27
N ASP A 112 -14.90 11.03 8.38
CA ASP A 112 -13.91 12.05 8.74
C ASP A 112 -14.46 13.08 9.74
N GLY A 113 -13.66 13.41 10.76
CA GLY A 113 -14.06 14.30 11.86
C GLY A 113 -15.06 13.72 12.86
N THR A 114 -15.39 12.42 12.80
CA THR A 114 -16.34 11.77 13.74
C THR A 114 -15.83 10.41 14.23
N ASP A 115 -16.50 9.83 15.23
CA ASP A 115 -16.32 8.46 15.70
C ASP A 115 -17.28 7.45 15.04
N LYS A 116 -18.10 7.91 14.07
CA LYS A 116 -19.14 7.10 13.45
C LYS A 116 -18.59 6.23 12.34
N TRP A 117 -19.03 4.98 12.33
CA TRP A 117 -18.73 4.00 11.30
C TRP A 117 -19.94 3.75 10.40
N ILE A 118 -19.70 3.66 9.10
CA ILE A 118 -20.72 3.40 8.09
C ILE A 118 -20.27 2.27 7.16
N PHE A 119 -21.22 1.54 6.58
CA PHE A 119 -20.92 0.42 5.69
C PHE A 119 -21.22 0.83 4.25
N CYS A 120 -20.22 0.73 3.38
CA CYS A 120 -20.39 1.00 1.95
C CYS A 120 -20.24 -0.33 1.18
N PRO A 121 -21.30 -0.85 0.54
CA PRO A 121 -21.19 -2.08 -0.23
C PRO A 121 -20.24 -1.87 -1.42
N TYR A 122 -19.51 -2.91 -1.80
CA TYR A 122 -18.88 -2.91 -3.12
C TYR A 122 -19.99 -2.94 -4.17
N ALA A 123 -19.78 -2.29 -5.32
CA ALA A 123 -20.68 -2.50 -6.43
C ALA A 123 -20.61 -3.97 -6.89
N THR A 124 -21.63 -4.41 -7.61
CA THR A 124 -21.78 -5.83 -7.97
C THR A 124 -20.82 -6.29 -9.07
N ASP A 125 -20.06 -5.38 -9.67
CA ASP A 125 -18.99 -5.67 -10.61
C ASP A 125 -17.62 -5.74 -9.90
N SER A 126 -16.76 -6.66 -10.32
CA SER A 126 -15.45 -6.91 -9.71
C SER A 126 -14.52 -5.70 -9.70
N ALA A 127 -14.76 -4.71 -10.58
CA ALA A 127 -14.05 -3.43 -10.64
C ALA A 127 -14.27 -2.56 -9.37
N SER A 128 -15.41 -2.68 -8.70
CA SER A 128 -15.75 -1.82 -7.56
C SER A 128 -15.15 -2.24 -6.22
N SER A 129 -14.62 -3.47 -6.13
CA SER A 129 -13.90 -3.89 -4.92
C SER A 129 -12.58 -3.14 -4.76
N THR A 130 -11.98 -2.71 -5.88
CA THR A 130 -10.72 -1.94 -5.91
C THR A 130 -10.93 -0.43 -5.78
N ASP A 131 -12.15 0.09 -6.00
CA ASP A 131 -12.48 1.51 -5.81
C ASP A 131 -12.18 2.03 -4.41
N TYR A 132 -12.09 1.12 -3.45
CA TYR A 132 -11.89 1.41 -2.04
C TYR A 132 -10.56 0.90 -1.49
N GLN A 133 -9.66 0.44 -2.37
CA GLN A 133 -8.33 -0.02 -1.98
C GLN A 133 -7.31 1.11 -2.18
N THR A 134 -6.41 1.25 -1.21
CA THR A 134 -5.24 2.13 -1.30
C THR A 134 -3.99 1.28 -1.49
N THR A 135 -3.06 1.76 -2.31
CA THR A 135 -1.70 1.23 -2.42
C THR A 135 -0.69 2.33 -2.09
N CYS A 136 0.35 1.97 -1.37
CA CYS A 136 1.47 2.84 -1.03
C CYS A 136 2.77 2.29 -1.62
N SER A 137 3.68 3.18 -2.06
CA SER A 137 4.97 2.78 -2.65
C SER A 137 6.17 2.97 -1.72
N ASP A 138 5.96 3.59 -0.56
CA ASP A 138 7.00 3.83 0.44
C ASP A 138 6.49 3.42 1.82
N CYS A 139 6.88 2.20 2.22
CA CYS A 139 6.40 1.53 3.41
C CYS A 139 7.51 0.75 4.10
N SER A 140 7.42 0.67 5.42
CA SER A 140 8.28 -0.14 6.27
C SER A 140 7.46 -0.86 7.33
N PRO A 141 7.90 -2.03 7.85
CA PRO A 141 7.21 -2.69 8.95
C PRO A 141 7.06 -1.74 10.15
N ALA A 142 5.84 -1.66 10.71
CA ALA A 142 5.50 -0.74 11.79
C ALA A 142 5.84 -1.27 13.19
#